data_AF-A0A9Q1DDS9-F1
#
_entry.id   AF-A0A9Q1DDS9-F1
#
_cell.length_a   1.000
_cell.length_b   1.000
_cell.length_c   1.000
_cell.angle_alpha   90.00
_cell.angle_beta   90.00
_cell.angle_gamma   90.00
#
_symmetry.space_group_name_H-M   'P 1'
#
loop_
_entity.id
_entity.type
_entity.pdbx_description
1 polymer ?
#
loop_
_entity_poly.entity_id
_entity_poly.type
_entity_poly.pdbx_seq_one_letter_code
_entity_poly.pdbx_strand_id
1 'polypeptide(L)'
;MLRAPDARARDSQTRQIQDNVTNVEKHFGELCQMFAAYVRKTARLRDKADLLVREISMYADTETPHLKNGLKHFADQLSKVQDYRQAEVERLEAKVIEPLKSYGTIVKLKREDLKATQLARNREAKQMQQLDRMRQRNPSDRQIIVS
;
A
#
# COMPACT_ATOMS: atom_id res chain seq x y z
N MET A 1 0.17 44.18 13.87
CA MET A 1 0.76 42.83 14.08
C MET A 1 -0.34 41.79 14.30
N LEU A 2 -1.00 41.26 13.26
CA LEU A 2 -2.11 40.29 13.45
C LEU A 2 -2.08 39.04 12.54
N ARG A 3 -0.94 38.70 11.92
CA ARG A 3 -0.85 37.59 10.95
C ARG A 3 -0.22 36.29 11.49
N ALA A 4 -0.22 36.06 12.80
CA ALA A 4 0.59 35.01 13.43
C ALA A 4 -0.11 33.69 13.85
N PRO A 5 -1.40 33.64 14.25
CA PRO A 5 -1.98 32.40 14.77
C PRO A 5 -2.40 31.42 13.67
N ASP A 6 -2.98 31.93 12.59
CA ASP A 6 -3.57 31.11 11.51
C ASP A 6 -2.49 30.43 10.64
N ALA A 7 -1.38 31.12 10.37
CA ALA A 7 -0.26 30.55 9.62
C ALA A 7 0.46 29.41 10.37
N ARG A 8 0.65 29.54 11.69
CA ARG A 8 1.29 28.50 12.53
C ARG A 8 0.38 27.27 12.67
N ALA A 9 -0.92 27.47 12.81
CA ALA A 9 -1.90 26.38 12.86
C ALA A 9 -1.88 25.55 11.56
N ARG A 10 -1.90 26.23 10.40
CA ARG A 10 -1.80 25.58 9.08
C ARG A 10 -0.46 24.86 8.87
N ASP A 11 0.64 25.41 9.36
CA ASP A 11 1.97 24.75 9.33
C ASP A 11 1.99 23.45 10.15
N SER A 12 1.43 23.50 11.36
CA SER A 12 1.31 22.32 12.23
C SER A 12 0.47 21.23 11.56
N GLN A 13 -0.67 21.60 11.00
CA GLN A 13 -1.56 20.69 10.28
C GLN A 13 -0.88 20.06 9.05
N THR A 14 -0.11 20.85 8.29
CA THR A 14 0.62 20.35 7.11
C THR A 14 1.67 19.31 7.52
N ARG A 15 2.42 19.55 8.60
CA ARG A 15 3.38 18.59 9.15
C ARG A 15 2.69 17.30 9.60
N GLN A 16 1.60 17.42 10.33
CA GLN A 16 0.84 16.25 10.79
C GLN A 16 0.33 15.41 9.61
N ILE A 17 -0.15 16.04 8.54
CA ILE A 17 -0.56 15.33 7.32
C ILE A 17 0.64 14.62 6.67
N GLN A 18 1.79 15.30 6.57
CA GLN A 18 3.02 14.71 6.01
C GLN A 18 3.49 13.48 6.81
N ASP A 19 3.45 13.57 8.13
CA ASP A 19 3.82 12.47 9.03
C ASP A 19 2.86 11.29 8.87
N ASN A 20 1.55 11.57 8.80
CA ASN A 20 0.54 10.55 8.58
C ASN A 20 0.73 9.83 7.24
N VAL A 21 0.96 10.57 6.14
CA VAL A 21 1.20 9.99 4.81
C VAL A 21 2.45 9.10 4.83
N THR A 22 3.53 9.57 5.48
CA THR A 22 4.78 8.82 5.59
C THR A 22 4.60 7.54 6.42
N ASN A 23 3.85 7.62 7.52
CA ASN A 23 3.58 6.49 8.39
C ASN A 23 2.72 5.43 7.70
N VAL A 24 1.66 5.84 7.01
CA VAL A 24 0.80 4.95 6.24
C VAL A 24 1.59 4.27 5.12
N GLU A 25 2.40 5.02 4.37
CA GLU A 25 3.22 4.45 3.30
C GLU A 25 4.13 3.33 3.79
N LYS A 26 4.84 3.58 4.90
CA LYS A 26 5.77 2.62 5.49
C LYS A 26 5.01 1.35 5.90
N HIS A 27 4.00 1.48 6.74
CA HIS A 27 3.32 0.33 7.31
C HIS A 27 2.49 -0.44 6.28
N PHE A 28 1.85 0.24 5.33
CA PHE A 28 1.11 -0.45 4.28
C PHE A 28 2.07 -1.16 3.31
N GLY A 29 3.24 -0.57 3.04
CA GLY A 29 4.30 -1.23 2.28
C GLY A 29 4.79 -2.52 2.98
N GLU A 30 5.08 -2.44 4.28
CA GLU A 30 5.49 -3.59 5.10
C GLU A 30 4.40 -4.69 5.12
N LEU A 31 3.14 -4.31 5.38
CA LEU A 31 2.00 -5.23 5.38
C LEU A 31 1.83 -5.89 4.02
N CYS A 32 1.89 -5.13 2.92
CA CYS A 32 1.78 -5.68 1.57
C CYS A 32 2.87 -6.72 1.28
N GLN A 33 4.11 -6.47 1.71
CA GLN A 33 5.20 -7.43 1.55
C GLN A 33 4.98 -8.70 2.38
N MET A 34 4.52 -8.57 3.63
CA MET A 34 4.22 -9.71 4.50
C MET A 34 3.09 -10.56 3.94
N PHE A 35 1.98 -9.95 3.50
CA PHE A 35 0.86 -10.68 2.90
C PHE A 35 1.25 -11.34 1.57
N ALA A 36 2.03 -10.66 0.72
CA ALA A 36 2.54 -11.27 -0.51
C ALA A 36 3.45 -12.48 -0.22
N ALA A 37 4.29 -12.41 0.83
CA ALA A 37 5.10 -13.53 1.27
C ALA A 37 4.25 -14.69 1.80
N TYR A 38 3.21 -14.40 2.57
CA TYR A 38 2.27 -15.39 3.08
C TYR A 38 1.54 -16.13 1.94
N VAL A 39 0.94 -15.40 1.00
CA VAL A 39 0.26 -15.99 -0.17
C VAL A 39 1.18 -16.87 -0.99
N ARG A 40 2.42 -16.42 -1.25
CA ARG A 40 3.42 -17.26 -1.95
C ARG A 40 3.75 -18.55 -1.19
N LYS A 41 3.80 -18.52 0.14
CA LYS A 41 3.99 -19.74 0.94
C LYS A 41 2.79 -20.67 0.82
N THR A 42 1.57 -20.14 0.86
CA THR A 42 0.34 -20.92 0.65
C THR A 42 0.31 -21.56 -0.74
N ALA A 43 0.64 -20.82 -1.80
CA ALA A 43 0.74 -21.35 -3.16
C ALA A 43 1.81 -22.45 -3.27
N ARG A 44 3.01 -22.24 -2.72
CA ARG A 44 4.08 -23.26 -2.74
C ARG A 44 3.70 -24.54 -2.01
N LEU A 45 2.98 -24.42 -0.90
CA LEU A 45 2.47 -25.60 -0.21
C LEU A 45 1.52 -26.36 -1.15
N ARG A 46 0.78 -25.68 -2.06
CA ARG A 46 -0.21 -26.29 -2.99
C ARG A 46 0.52 -27.12 -4.01
N ASP A 47 1.55 -26.54 -4.60
CA ASP A 47 2.46 -27.24 -5.50
C ASP A 47 3.05 -28.50 -4.85
N LYS A 48 3.40 -28.44 -3.55
CA LYS A 48 3.90 -29.63 -2.82
C LYS A 48 2.83 -30.71 -2.65
N ALA A 49 1.59 -30.34 -2.41
CA ALA A 49 0.50 -31.31 -2.32
C ALA A 49 0.18 -31.93 -3.68
N ASP A 50 0.30 -31.19 -4.79
CA ASP A 50 0.15 -31.75 -6.14
C ASP A 50 1.20 -32.82 -6.43
N LEU A 51 2.44 -32.64 -5.94
CA LEU A 51 3.46 -33.69 -6.00
C LEU A 51 3.06 -34.93 -5.20
N LEU A 52 2.53 -34.76 -3.99
CA LEU A 52 2.06 -35.89 -3.17
C LEU A 52 0.93 -36.65 -3.87
N VAL A 53 -0.06 -35.94 -4.43
CA VAL A 53 -1.16 -36.55 -5.20
C VAL A 53 -0.61 -37.37 -6.36
N ARG A 54 0.41 -36.85 -7.07
CA ARG A 54 1.07 -37.57 -8.17
C ARG A 54 1.79 -38.82 -7.68
N GLU A 55 2.62 -38.72 -6.65
CA GLU A 55 3.37 -39.87 -6.12
C GLU A 55 2.43 -40.98 -5.64
N ILE A 56 1.38 -40.63 -4.89
CA ILE A 56 0.35 -41.59 -4.46
C ILE A 56 -0.31 -42.23 -5.67
N SER A 57 -0.63 -41.44 -6.69
CA SER A 57 -1.26 -41.95 -7.90
C SER A 57 -0.35 -42.89 -8.68
N MET A 58 0.95 -42.61 -8.79
CA MET A 58 1.92 -43.49 -9.45
C MET A 58 2.10 -44.79 -8.68
N TYR A 59 2.24 -44.72 -7.36
CA TYR A 59 2.33 -45.90 -6.51
C TYR A 59 1.06 -46.76 -6.59
N ALA A 60 -0.12 -46.14 -6.63
CA ALA A 60 -1.37 -46.88 -6.81
C ALA A 60 -1.38 -47.74 -8.08
N ASP A 61 -0.69 -47.32 -9.14
CA ASP A 61 -0.64 -48.07 -10.39
C ASP A 61 0.24 -49.34 -10.32
N THR A 62 1.10 -49.47 -9.30
CA THR A 62 1.92 -50.67 -9.06
C THR A 62 1.26 -51.70 -8.15
N GLU A 63 0.11 -51.38 -7.58
CA GLU A 63 -0.53 -52.17 -6.53
C GLU A 63 -1.69 -53.05 -7.03
N THR A 64 -2.11 -53.99 -6.17
CA THR A 64 -3.28 -54.85 -6.44
C THR A 64 -4.56 -54.01 -6.67
N PRO A 65 -5.55 -54.51 -7.43
CA PRO A 65 -6.71 -53.70 -7.83
C PRO A 65 -7.47 -53.04 -6.66
N HIS A 66 -7.62 -53.74 -5.54
CA HIS A 66 -8.30 -53.19 -4.37
C HIS A 66 -7.51 -52.04 -3.73
N LEU A 67 -6.19 -52.21 -3.54
CA LEU A 67 -5.34 -51.17 -2.97
C LEU A 67 -5.16 -49.99 -3.92
N LYS A 68 -5.00 -50.26 -5.23
CA LYS A 68 -4.99 -49.25 -6.29
C LYS A 68 -6.20 -48.33 -6.20
N ASN A 69 -7.41 -48.89 -6.13
CA ASN A 69 -8.64 -48.12 -6.04
C ASN A 69 -8.68 -47.25 -4.77
N GLY A 70 -8.27 -47.81 -3.62
CA GLY A 70 -8.17 -47.07 -2.36
C GLY A 70 -7.20 -45.89 -2.43
N LEU A 71 -6.00 -46.10 -2.99
CA LEU A 71 -4.98 -45.07 -3.14
C LEU A 71 -5.37 -43.98 -4.15
N LYS A 72 -5.98 -44.34 -5.27
CA LYS A 72 -6.51 -43.35 -6.23
C LYS A 72 -7.62 -42.50 -5.60
N HIS A 73 -8.52 -43.11 -4.83
CA HIS A 73 -9.54 -42.37 -4.10
C HIS A 73 -8.93 -41.43 -3.05
N PHE A 74 -7.94 -41.91 -2.30
CA PHE A 74 -7.21 -41.09 -1.33
C PHE A 74 -6.51 -39.89 -1.99
N ALA A 75 -5.83 -40.10 -3.13
CA ALA A 75 -5.21 -39.03 -3.91
C ALA A 75 -6.23 -38.00 -4.42
N ASP A 76 -7.40 -38.46 -4.89
CA ASP A 76 -8.51 -37.59 -5.32
C ASP A 76 -9.04 -36.71 -4.18
N GLN A 77 -9.20 -37.27 -2.98
CA GLN A 77 -9.60 -36.49 -1.81
C GLN A 77 -8.54 -35.41 -1.46
N LEU A 78 -7.26 -35.77 -1.49
CA LEU A 78 -6.19 -34.80 -1.26
C LEU A 78 -6.16 -33.71 -2.34
N SER A 79 -6.42 -34.05 -3.60
CA SER A 79 -6.53 -33.09 -4.71
C SER A 79 -7.64 -32.07 -4.47
N LYS A 80 -8.82 -32.51 -4.03
CA LYS A 80 -9.95 -31.60 -3.70
C LYS A 80 -9.61 -30.64 -2.57
N VAL A 81 -8.83 -31.08 -1.59
CA VAL A 81 -8.29 -30.17 -0.55
C VAL A 81 -7.39 -29.08 -1.17
N GLN A 82 -6.68 -29.39 -2.25
CA GLN A 82 -5.82 -28.41 -2.94
C GLN A 82 -6.62 -27.43 -3.79
N ASP A 83 -7.75 -27.83 -4.34
CA ASP A 83 -8.67 -26.91 -5.05
C ASP A 83 -9.15 -25.80 -4.12
N TYR A 84 -9.54 -26.14 -2.88
CA TYR A 84 -9.89 -25.14 -1.87
C TYR A 84 -8.73 -24.20 -1.55
N ARG A 85 -7.49 -24.73 -1.54
CA ARG A 85 -6.31 -23.93 -1.27
C ARG A 85 -5.92 -23.03 -2.44
N GLN A 86 -6.17 -23.46 -3.66
CA GLN A 86 -6.05 -22.60 -4.83
C GLN A 86 -7.04 -21.44 -4.75
N ALA A 87 -8.30 -21.73 -4.40
CA ALA A 87 -9.31 -20.70 -4.17
C ALA A 87 -8.92 -19.75 -3.02
N GLU A 88 -8.30 -20.26 -1.96
CA GLU A 88 -7.76 -19.44 -0.88
C GLU A 88 -6.66 -18.49 -1.38
N VAL A 89 -5.69 -18.99 -2.16
CA VAL A 89 -4.62 -18.17 -2.77
C VAL A 89 -5.22 -17.05 -3.61
N GLU A 90 -6.11 -17.36 -4.54
CA GLU A 90 -6.76 -16.37 -5.41
C GLU A 90 -7.55 -15.34 -4.61
N ARG A 91 -8.25 -15.78 -3.57
CA ARG A 91 -9.01 -14.89 -2.70
C ARG A 91 -8.11 -13.98 -1.88
N LEU A 92 -6.99 -14.47 -1.37
CA LEU A 92 -6.01 -13.66 -0.65
C LEU A 92 -5.39 -12.61 -1.59
N GLU A 93 -5.06 -12.96 -2.83
CA GLU A 93 -4.58 -12.01 -3.82
C GLU A 93 -5.61 -10.91 -4.10
N ALA A 94 -6.84 -11.31 -4.45
CA ALA A 94 -7.87 -10.37 -4.88
C ALA A 94 -8.47 -9.53 -3.75
N LYS A 95 -8.60 -10.08 -2.54
CA LYS A 95 -9.34 -9.45 -1.43
C LYS A 95 -8.46 -8.92 -0.31
N VAL A 96 -7.18 -9.28 -0.26
CA VAL A 96 -6.25 -8.80 0.77
C VAL A 96 -5.11 -7.98 0.15
N ILE A 97 -4.42 -8.56 -0.82
CA ILE A 97 -3.24 -7.90 -1.43
C ILE A 97 -3.66 -6.75 -2.33
N GLU A 98 -4.63 -6.96 -3.24
CA GLU A 98 -5.00 -5.94 -4.21
C GLU A 98 -5.52 -4.64 -3.57
N PRO A 99 -6.38 -4.69 -2.53
CA PRO A 99 -6.75 -3.49 -1.78
C PRO A 99 -5.54 -2.77 -1.17
N LEU A 100 -4.61 -3.49 -0.54
CA LEU A 100 -3.40 -2.89 0.04
C LEU A 100 -2.49 -2.24 -1.01
N LYS A 101 -2.34 -2.85 -2.19
CA LYS A 101 -1.59 -2.26 -3.30
C LYS A 101 -2.23 -0.96 -3.79
N SER A 102 -3.56 -0.93 -3.89
CA SER A 102 -4.28 0.26 -4.36
C SER A 102 -4.04 1.50 -3.49
N TYR A 103 -3.85 1.30 -2.18
CA TYR A 103 -3.44 2.36 -1.25
C TYR A 103 -2.06 2.94 -1.57
N GLY A 104 -1.14 2.16 -2.13
CA GLY A 104 0.15 2.68 -2.59
C GLY A 104 -0.01 3.81 -3.61
N THR A 105 -0.96 3.68 -4.54
CA THR A 105 -1.29 4.73 -5.51
C THR A 105 -1.89 5.96 -4.83
N ILE A 106 -2.83 5.76 -3.90
CA ILE A 106 -3.48 6.85 -3.16
C ILE A 106 -2.45 7.65 -2.34
N VAL A 107 -1.57 6.96 -1.62
CA VAL A 107 -0.52 7.56 -0.80
C VAL A 107 0.47 8.34 -1.67
N LYS A 108 0.86 7.78 -2.82
CA LYS A 108 1.72 8.47 -3.80
C LYS A 108 1.09 9.78 -4.30
N LEU A 109 -0.18 9.75 -4.71
CA LEU A 109 -0.91 10.95 -5.14
C LEU A 109 -0.97 12.00 -4.03
N LYS A 110 -1.30 11.58 -2.80
CA LYS A 110 -1.34 12.50 -1.64
C LYS A 110 0.01 13.14 -1.35
N ARG A 111 1.11 12.37 -1.49
CA ARG A 111 2.46 12.91 -1.34
C ARG A 111 2.80 13.94 -2.43
N GLU A 112 2.39 13.69 -3.67
CA GLU A 112 2.59 14.62 -4.79
C GLU A 112 1.80 15.93 -4.57
N ASP A 113 0.54 15.84 -4.13
CA ASP A 113 -0.30 17.00 -3.78
C ASP A 113 0.31 17.83 -2.64
N LEU A 114 0.78 17.18 -1.57
CA LEU A 114 1.48 17.83 -0.47
C LEU A 114 2.72 18.58 -0.94
N LYS A 115 3.52 17.95 -1.80
CA LYS A 115 4.73 18.56 -2.36
C LYS A 115 4.38 19.77 -3.22
N ALA A 116 3.35 19.68 -4.06
CA ALA A 116 2.88 20.79 -4.89
C ALA A 116 2.39 21.97 -4.02
N THR A 117 1.59 21.69 -2.99
CA THR A 117 1.08 22.68 -2.04
C THR A 117 2.21 23.39 -1.32
N GLN A 118 3.22 22.63 -0.84
CA GLN A 118 4.38 23.18 -0.15
C GLN A 118 5.23 24.07 -1.08
N LEU A 119 5.39 23.68 -2.36
CA LEU A 119 6.11 24.48 -3.35
C LEU A 119 5.39 25.81 -3.65
N ALA A 120 4.07 25.78 -3.83
CA ALA A 120 3.26 26.98 -4.04
C ALA A 120 3.39 27.94 -2.85
N ARG A 121 3.24 27.42 -1.62
CA ARG A 121 3.40 28.20 -0.39
C ARG A 121 4.79 28.81 -0.24
N ASN A 122 5.84 28.05 -0.56
CA ASN A 122 7.21 28.57 -0.52
C ASN A 122 7.44 29.69 -1.55
N ARG A 123 6.77 29.66 -2.70
CA ARG A 123 6.80 30.76 -3.68
C ARG A 123 6.09 32.00 -3.16
N GLU A 124 4.88 31.86 -2.60
CA GLU A 124 4.14 32.97 -1.98
C GLU A 124 4.92 33.60 -0.83
N ALA A 125 5.53 32.80 0.04
CA ALA A 125 6.35 33.30 1.14
C ALA A 125 7.54 34.13 0.65
N LYS A 126 8.21 33.68 -0.43
CA LYS A 126 9.32 34.44 -1.07
C LYS A 126 8.82 35.75 -1.69
N GLN A 127 7.69 35.74 -2.39
CA GLN A 127 7.09 36.94 -2.96
C GLN A 127 6.71 37.94 -1.86
N MET A 128 6.13 37.47 -0.76
CA MET A 128 5.78 38.32 0.38
C MET A 128 7.03 38.96 1.00
N GLN A 129 8.09 38.19 1.20
CA GLN A 129 9.37 38.72 1.71
C GLN A 129 9.99 39.76 0.77
N GLN A 130 9.88 39.58 -0.55
CA GLN A 130 10.33 40.58 -1.51
C GLN A 130 9.51 41.87 -1.44
N LEU A 131 8.18 41.76 -1.36
CA LEU A 131 7.29 42.92 -1.20
C LEU A 131 7.58 43.70 0.09
N ASP A 132 7.78 43.00 1.20
CA ASP A 132 8.12 43.64 2.48
C ASP A 132 9.46 44.36 2.42
N ARG A 133 10.47 43.81 1.73
CA ARG A 133 11.76 44.49 1.49
C ARG A 133 11.62 45.73 0.62
N MET A 134 10.78 45.70 -0.42
CA MET A 134 10.52 46.87 -1.27
C MET A 134 9.83 47.99 -0.46
N ARG A 135 8.79 47.65 0.32
CA ARG A 135 8.08 48.59 1.23
C ARG A 135 8.97 49.20 2.32
N GLN A 136 10.02 48.49 2.74
CA GLN A 136 10.99 49.03 3.70
C GLN A 136 11.97 50.03 3.05
N ARG A 137 12.30 49.85 1.76
CA ARG A 137 13.19 50.76 1.02
C ARG A 137 12.51 52.06 0.57
N ASN A 138 11.20 52.04 0.31
CA ASN A 138 10.41 53.22 -0.09
C ASN A 138 9.32 53.54 0.96
N PRO A 139 9.48 54.61 1.77
CA PRO A 139 8.49 55.01 2.77
C PRO A 139 7.11 55.36 2.18
N SER A 140 7.05 55.83 0.92
CA SER A 140 5.81 56.19 0.22
C SER A 140 4.93 54.98 -0.14
N ASP A 141 5.54 53.79 -0.33
CA ASP A 141 4.83 52.53 -0.63
C ASP A 141 4.20 51.87 0.61
N ARG A 142 4.24 52.55 1.77
CA ARG A 142 3.60 52.12 3.01
C ARG A 142 2.11 52.47 3.08
N GLN A 143 1.58 53.25 2.13
CA GLN A 143 0.16 53.58 2.11
C GLN A 143 -0.66 52.31 1.83
N ILE A 144 -1.38 51.87 2.86
CA ILE A 144 -2.37 50.79 2.76
C ILE A 144 -3.56 51.37 1.99
N ILE A 145 -3.89 50.81 0.84
CA ILE A 145 -5.17 51.10 0.19
C ILE A 145 -6.25 50.51 1.11
N VAL A 146 -6.93 51.38 1.84
CA VAL A 146 -8.14 51.05 2.59
C VAL A 146 -9.29 51.24 1.60
N SER A 147 -9.92 50.14 1.19
CA SER A 147 -11.20 50.13 0.48
C SER A 147 -11.98 48.91 0.93
#